data_AF-A0AAE0TA79-F1
#
_entry.id   AF-A0AAE0TA79-F1
#
_cell.length_a   1.000
_cell.length_b   1.000
_cell.length_c   1.000
_cell.angle_alpha   90.00
_cell.angle_beta   90.00
_cell.angle_gamma   90.00
#
_symmetry.space_group_name_H-M   'P 1'
#
loop_
_entity.id
_entity.type
_entity.pdbx_description
1 polymer ?
#
loop_
_entity_poly.entity_id
_entity_poly.type
_entity_poly.pdbx_seq_one_letter_code
_entity_poly.pdbx_strand_id
1 'polypeptide(L)'
;MPWKETDYLPSYEELTVPELTLTTPVMRAGALHFGKYCDNQCKEFMLCYYETMDPRKCLNEGKEVTRCGFEFFGKVKKHCADEFTKFHECIDFSSRDLIFKPCKKQQKIFDVCMREKVGIERPPVGYFSLTRVHHTERPKHTLPKIPLPDPIPDPPSVEGRIPKHKYWPKRGLFS
;
A
#
# COMPACT_ATOMS: atom_id res chain seq x y z
N MET A 1 -22.55 -16.27 -5.42
CA MET A 1 -21.89 -15.97 -6.71
C MET A 1 -21.40 -17.30 -7.27
N PRO A 2 -21.93 -17.81 -8.39
CA PRO A 2 -21.41 -19.03 -8.98
C PRO A 2 -20.11 -18.70 -9.73
N TRP A 3 -19.03 -19.35 -9.34
CA TRP A 3 -17.74 -19.30 -10.04
C TRP A 3 -17.96 -19.73 -11.50
N LYS A 4 -17.53 -18.91 -12.46
CA LYS A 4 -17.50 -19.31 -13.87
C LYS A 4 -16.16 -19.99 -14.15
N GLU A 5 -16.16 -20.91 -15.10
CA GLU A 5 -15.01 -21.74 -15.51
C GLU A 5 -13.78 -20.95 -16.00
N THR A 6 -13.92 -19.63 -16.17
CA THR A 6 -12.86 -18.69 -16.59
C THR A 6 -11.99 -18.15 -15.44
N ASP A 7 -12.28 -18.47 -14.18
CA ASP A 7 -11.54 -17.95 -13.03
C ASP A 7 -10.28 -18.79 -12.75
N TYR A 8 -9.14 -18.46 -13.36
CA TYR A 8 -7.84 -19.12 -13.14
C TYR A 8 -7.30 -18.83 -11.72
N LEU A 9 -7.15 -19.86 -10.89
CA LEU A 9 -6.39 -19.79 -9.65
C LEU A 9 -4.95 -20.30 -9.88
N PRO A 10 -3.94 -19.60 -9.32
CA PRO A 10 -2.55 -20.05 -9.37
C PRO A 10 -2.39 -21.40 -8.66
N SER A 11 -1.38 -22.17 -9.07
CA SER A 11 -1.06 -23.45 -8.45
C SER A 11 -0.48 -23.27 -7.03
N TYR A 12 -0.53 -24.31 -6.21
CA TYR A 12 0.07 -24.27 -4.87
C TYR A 12 1.58 -24.00 -4.90
N GLU A 13 2.29 -24.52 -5.90
CA GLU A 13 3.73 -24.32 -6.06
C GLU A 13 4.09 -22.85 -6.33
N GLU A 14 3.25 -22.13 -7.08
CA GLU A 14 3.42 -20.70 -7.32
C GLU A 14 3.20 -19.87 -6.05
N LEU A 15 2.31 -20.32 -5.16
CA LEU A 15 1.96 -19.65 -3.90
C LEU A 15 2.95 -19.95 -2.77
N THR A 16 3.64 -21.09 -2.82
CA THR A 16 4.60 -21.47 -1.78
C THR A 16 5.83 -20.56 -1.81
N VAL A 17 5.96 -19.72 -0.80
CA VAL A 17 7.06 -18.78 -0.57
C VAL A 17 7.48 -18.95 0.90
N PRO A 18 8.77 -18.84 1.25
CA PRO A 18 9.17 -18.83 2.66
C PRO A 18 8.43 -17.71 3.40
N GLU A 19 7.77 -18.05 4.50
CA GLU A 19 7.02 -17.08 5.30
C GLU A 19 7.89 -16.42 6.36
N LEU A 20 7.64 -15.14 6.60
CA LEU A 20 8.30 -14.40 7.67
C LEU A 20 7.64 -14.74 9.01
N THR A 21 8.18 -15.73 9.71
CA THR A 21 7.67 -16.22 11.00
C THR A 21 8.04 -15.29 12.16
N LEU A 22 7.56 -14.05 12.14
CA LEU A 22 7.75 -13.06 13.19
C LEU A 22 6.43 -12.73 13.88
N THR A 23 6.49 -12.41 15.17
CA THR A 23 5.31 -11.99 15.93
C THR A 23 4.97 -10.53 15.65
N THR A 24 3.71 -10.16 15.88
CA THR A 24 3.22 -8.78 15.73
C THR A 24 4.06 -7.71 16.44
N PRO A 25 4.48 -7.84 17.72
CA PRO A 25 5.33 -6.83 18.38
C PRO A 25 6.68 -6.64 17.67
N VAL A 26 7.27 -7.73 17.15
CA VAL A 26 8.54 -7.69 16.41
C VAL A 26 8.37 -6.93 15.10
N MET A 27 7.33 -7.26 14.33
CA MET A 27 7.03 -6.58 13.07
C MET A 27 6.75 -5.09 13.31
N ARG A 28 6.01 -4.77 14.37
CA ARG A 28 5.66 -3.40 14.75
C ARG A 28 6.86 -2.59 15.22
N ALA A 29 7.78 -3.19 15.96
CA ALA A 29 9.04 -2.56 16.37
C ALA A 29 9.90 -2.19 15.15
N GLY A 30 10.00 -3.10 14.17
CA GLY A 30 10.77 -2.91 12.94
C GLY A 30 10.11 -2.03 11.88
N ALA A 31 8.80 -1.78 11.97
CA ALA A 31 7.97 -1.25 10.88
C ALA A 31 8.50 0.04 10.23
N LEU A 32 9.00 1.00 11.02
CA LEU A 32 9.47 2.28 10.49
C LEU A 32 10.76 2.15 9.67
N HIS A 33 11.68 1.29 10.11
CA HIS A 33 12.94 1.04 9.41
C HIS A 33 12.73 0.09 8.23
N PHE A 34 11.93 -0.95 8.43
CA PHE A 34 11.51 -1.88 7.39
C PHE A 34 10.83 -1.14 6.24
N GLY A 35 9.86 -0.27 6.55
CA GLY A 35 9.15 0.50 5.53
C GLY A 35 10.06 1.48 4.78
N LYS A 36 11.13 2.00 5.39
CA LYS A 36 12.10 2.84 4.69
C LYS A 36 13.04 2.01 3.80
N TYR A 37 13.45 0.83 4.27
CA TYR A 37 14.37 -0.05 3.54
C TYR A 37 13.69 -0.73 2.34
N CYS A 38 12.49 -1.26 2.53
CA CYS A 38 11.71 -1.96 1.49
C CYS A 38 10.68 -1.05 0.79
N ASP A 39 10.86 0.27 0.86
CA ASP A 39 9.87 1.25 0.36
C ASP A 39 9.57 1.04 -1.12
N ASN A 40 10.59 0.71 -1.92
CA ASN A 40 10.46 0.53 -3.37
C ASN A 40 9.63 -0.71 -3.72
N GLN A 41 9.97 -1.86 -3.14
CA GLN A 41 9.32 -3.14 -3.38
C GLN A 41 7.87 -3.12 -2.87
N CYS A 42 7.64 -2.55 -1.68
CA CYS A 42 6.29 -2.42 -1.12
C CYS A 42 5.41 -1.53 -2.00
N LYS A 43 5.95 -0.43 -2.55
CA LYS A 43 5.19 0.46 -3.43
C LYS A 43 4.90 -0.15 -4.79
N GLU A 44 5.82 -0.94 -5.35
CA GLU A 44 5.55 -1.68 -6.59
C GLU A 44 4.36 -2.62 -6.41
N PHE A 45 4.39 -3.42 -5.33
CA PHE A 45 3.29 -4.31 -4.99
C PHE A 45 1.97 -3.56 -4.80
N MET A 46 1.98 -2.46 -4.03
CA MET A 46 0.77 -1.68 -3.80
C MET A 46 0.24 -1.03 -5.09
N LEU A 47 1.13 -0.52 -5.96
CA LEU A 47 0.71 0.06 -7.23
C LEU A 47 0.12 -1.00 -8.16
N CYS A 48 0.75 -2.18 -8.25
CA CYS A 48 0.22 -3.31 -9.01
C CYS A 48 -1.17 -3.70 -8.51
N TYR A 49 -1.33 -3.83 -7.19
CA TYR A 49 -2.59 -4.22 -6.57
C TYR A 49 -3.69 -3.19 -6.84
N TYR A 50 -3.40 -1.89 -6.69
CA TYR A 50 -4.38 -0.82 -6.94
C TYR A 50 -4.76 -0.66 -8.42
N GLU A 51 -3.84 -0.90 -9.37
CA GLU A 51 -4.14 -0.78 -10.80
C GLU A 51 -4.90 -1.99 -11.35
N THR A 52 -4.51 -3.20 -10.93
CA THR A 52 -5.09 -4.44 -11.45
C THR A 52 -6.34 -4.86 -10.70
N MET A 53 -6.48 -4.47 -9.43
CA MET A 53 -7.54 -4.92 -8.52
C MET A 53 -7.63 -6.45 -8.40
N ASP A 54 -6.58 -7.17 -8.78
CA ASP A 54 -6.49 -8.63 -8.82
C ASP A 54 -5.19 -9.09 -8.13
N PRO A 55 -5.26 -9.74 -6.95
CA PRO A 55 -4.05 -10.15 -6.21
C PRO A 55 -3.21 -11.20 -6.94
N ARG A 56 -3.82 -11.99 -7.84
CA ARG A 56 -3.16 -13.08 -8.58
C ARG A 56 -2.08 -12.59 -9.55
N LYS A 57 -2.25 -11.38 -10.09
CA LYS A 57 -1.32 -10.79 -11.06
C LYS A 57 -0.07 -10.21 -10.38
N CYS A 58 -0.16 -9.88 -9.09
CA CYS A 58 0.88 -9.19 -8.33
C CYS A 58 1.68 -10.12 -7.39
N LEU A 59 1.67 -11.44 -7.65
CA LEU A 59 2.31 -12.43 -6.78
C LEU A 59 3.84 -12.33 -6.81
N ASN A 60 4.43 -11.96 -7.94
CA ASN A 60 5.88 -11.84 -8.07
C ASN A 60 6.40 -10.65 -7.25
N GLU A 61 5.71 -9.52 -7.31
CA GLU A 61 5.97 -8.32 -6.51
C GLU A 61 5.79 -8.63 -5.01
N GLY A 62 4.79 -9.44 -4.67
CA GLY A 62 4.60 -9.93 -3.29
C GLY A 62 5.78 -10.78 -2.80
N LYS A 63 6.32 -11.67 -3.65
CA LYS A 63 7.54 -12.45 -3.35
C LYS A 63 8.74 -11.55 -3.10
N GLU A 64 8.88 -10.49 -3.89
CA GLU A 64 9.94 -9.49 -3.76
C GLU A 64 9.87 -8.72 -2.43
N VAL A 65 8.66 -8.34 -1.99
CA VAL A 65 8.44 -7.74 -0.66
C VAL A 65 8.87 -8.69 0.46
N THR A 66 8.46 -9.96 0.37
CA THR A 66 8.83 -10.98 1.36
C THR A 66 10.35 -11.22 1.39
N ARG A 67 11.00 -11.26 0.22
CA ARG A 67 12.46 -11.35 0.12
C ARG A 67 13.15 -10.18 0.82
N CYS A 68 12.68 -8.95 0.56
CA CYS A 68 13.20 -7.76 1.22
C CYS A 68 13.01 -7.80 2.75
N GLY A 69 11.90 -8.39 3.22
CA GLY A 69 11.66 -8.69 4.64
C GLY A 69 12.75 -9.57 5.25
N PHE A 70 13.07 -10.71 4.62
CA PHE A 70 14.15 -11.58 5.11
C PHE A 70 15.51 -10.91 5.12
N GLU A 71 15.83 -10.13 4.10
CA GLU A 71 17.09 -9.37 4.05
C GLU A 71 17.17 -8.35 5.19
N PHE A 72 16.10 -7.59 5.42
CA PHE A 72 16.03 -6.58 6.47
C PHE A 72 16.17 -7.20 7.85
N PHE A 73 15.32 -8.17 8.20
CA PHE A 73 15.36 -8.81 9.52
C PHE A 73 16.64 -9.65 9.71
N GLY A 74 17.21 -10.18 8.62
CA GLY A 74 18.53 -10.79 8.62
C GLY A 74 19.64 -9.81 9.00
N LYS A 75 19.60 -8.57 8.48
CA LYS A 75 20.54 -7.50 8.86
C LYS A 75 20.34 -7.06 10.32
N VAL A 76 19.09 -6.87 10.75
CA VAL A 76 18.78 -6.50 12.14
C VAL A 76 19.32 -7.55 13.11
N LYS A 77 19.09 -8.84 12.84
CA LYS A 77 19.59 -9.96 13.65
C LYS A 77 21.12 -10.03 13.69
N LYS A 78 21.82 -9.68 12.61
CA LYS A 78 23.30 -9.72 12.55
C LYS A 78 23.94 -8.57 13.32
N HIS A 79 23.34 -7.38 13.31
CA HIS A 79 23.99 -6.17 13.81
C HIS A 79 23.43 -5.64 15.12
N CYS A 80 22.11 -5.69 15.33
CA CYS A 80 21.38 -5.00 16.40
C CYS A 80 20.39 -5.90 17.15
N ALA A 81 20.73 -7.19 17.30
CA ALA A 81 19.82 -8.16 17.92
C ALA A 81 19.43 -7.77 19.36
N ASP A 82 20.41 -7.44 20.20
CA ASP A 82 20.19 -7.20 21.63
C ASP A 82 19.32 -5.96 21.89
N GLU A 83 19.59 -4.87 21.15
CA GLU A 83 18.82 -3.63 21.25
C GLU A 83 17.41 -3.80 20.71
N PHE A 84 17.28 -4.56 19.61
CA PHE A 84 15.98 -4.85 19.01
C PHE A 84 15.12 -5.75 19.91
N THR A 85 15.72 -6.74 20.57
CA THR A 85 15.03 -7.62 21.52
C THR A 85 14.42 -6.84 22.67
N LYS A 86 15.21 -5.99 23.33
CA LYS A 86 14.72 -5.13 24.41
C LYS A 86 13.60 -4.19 23.95
N PHE A 87 13.64 -3.74 22.69
CA PHE A 87 12.63 -2.84 22.17
C PHE A 87 11.31 -3.54 21.89
N HIS A 88 11.32 -4.68 21.18
CA HIS A 88 10.09 -5.39 20.87
C HIS A 88 9.46 -6.05 22.11
N GLU A 89 10.27 -6.53 23.06
CA GLU A 89 9.77 -7.04 24.36
C GLU A 89 9.06 -5.93 25.14
N CYS A 90 9.63 -4.73 25.19
CA CYS A 90 8.94 -3.59 25.81
C CYS A 90 7.59 -3.31 25.14
N ILE A 91 7.52 -3.35 23.81
CA ILE A 91 6.26 -3.14 23.09
C ILE A 91 5.23 -4.22 23.44
N ASP A 92 5.68 -5.47 23.52
CA ASP A 92 4.82 -6.62 23.84
C ASP A 92 4.25 -6.55 25.26
N PHE A 93 5.09 -6.23 26.26
CA PHE A 93 4.67 -6.19 27.66
C PHE A 93 3.98 -4.89 28.09
N SER A 94 4.24 -3.77 27.40
CA SER A 94 3.82 -2.45 27.89
C SER A 94 2.33 -2.13 27.68
N SER A 95 1.73 -2.64 26.61
CA SER A 95 0.34 -2.32 26.28
C SER A 95 -0.28 -3.33 25.34
N ARG A 96 -1.57 -3.63 25.55
CA ARG A 96 -2.37 -4.50 24.66
C ARG A 96 -2.43 -3.96 23.22
N ASP A 97 -2.38 -2.64 23.07
CA ASP A 97 -2.46 -1.96 21.77
C ASP A 97 -1.09 -1.76 21.10
N LEU A 98 0.00 -2.28 21.68
CA LEU A 98 1.37 -2.21 21.16
C LEU A 98 1.81 -0.76 20.86
N ILE A 99 1.61 0.14 21.83
CA ILE A 99 1.87 1.57 21.72
C ILE A 99 3.37 1.85 21.92
N PHE A 100 3.94 2.73 21.09
CA PHE A 100 5.38 3.06 21.17
C PHE A 100 5.76 4.04 22.29
N LYS A 101 4.79 4.78 22.86
CA LYS A 101 5.01 5.83 23.87
C LYS A 101 5.79 5.35 25.11
N PRO A 102 5.46 4.21 25.76
CA PRO A 102 6.21 3.73 26.92
C PRO A 102 7.65 3.30 26.59
N CYS A 103 7.91 2.86 25.36
CA CYS A 103 9.17 2.24 24.95
C CYS A 103 10.13 3.19 24.20
N LYS A 104 9.99 4.51 24.39
CA LYS A 104 10.80 5.51 23.67
C LYS A 104 12.30 5.45 24.01
N LYS A 105 12.65 5.00 25.22
CA LYS A 105 14.05 4.86 25.64
C LYS A 105 14.75 3.76 24.83
N GLN A 106 14.14 2.59 24.77
CA GLN A 106 14.59 1.43 24.00
C GLN A 106 14.57 1.74 22.50
N GLN A 107 13.52 2.44 22.02
CA GLN A 107 13.44 2.89 20.64
C GLN A 107 14.66 3.74 20.25
N LYS A 108 15.09 4.70 21.08
CA LYS A 108 16.25 5.55 20.80
C LYS A 108 17.54 4.74 20.68
N ILE A 109 17.73 3.73 21.55
CA ILE A 109 18.90 2.86 21.54
C ILE A 109 18.94 2.05 20.22
N PHE A 110 17.80 1.48 19.84
CA PHE A 110 17.66 0.75 18.57
C PHE A 110 17.88 1.66 17.35
N ASP A 111 17.27 2.85 17.33
CA ASP A 111 17.43 3.83 16.24
C ASP A 111 18.91 4.24 16.05
N VAL A 112 19.67 4.37 17.14
CA VAL A 112 21.12 4.65 17.09
C VAL A 112 21.89 3.47 16.48
N CYS A 113 21.61 2.24 16.92
CA CYS A 113 22.28 1.05 16.39
C CYS A 113 22.03 0.89 14.88
N MET A 114 20.79 1.07 14.42
CA MET A 114 20.42 0.97 13.00
C MET A 114 21.12 2.03 12.15
N ARG A 115 21.27 3.25 12.68
CA ARG A 115 22.01 4.32 11.99
C ARG A 115 23.49 4.00 11.88
N GLU A 116 24.12 3.54 12.96
CA GLU A 116 25.58 3.33 13.01
C GLU A 116 26.03 2.06 12.28
N LYS A 117 25.32 0.94 12.44
CA LYS A 117 25.75 -0.36 11.90
C LYS A 117 25.16 -0.67 10.53
N VAL A 118 23.91 -0.25 10.26
CA VAL A 118 23.18 -0.57 9.03
C VAL A 118 23.08 0.63 8.08
N GLY A 119 23.32 1.85 8.57
CA GLY A 119 23.24 3.08 7.78
C GLY A 119 21.80 3.53 7.48
N ILE A 120 20.81 3.01 8.22
CA ILE A 120 19.40 3.34 8.01
C ILE A 120 18.95 4.29 9.10
N GLU A 121 18.70 5.54 8.72
CA GLU A 121 18.10 6.50 9.63
C GLU A 121 16.57 6.35 9.69
N ARG A 122 16.01 6.54 10.87
CA ARG A 122 14.56 6.55 11.04
C ARG A 122 13.92 7.68 10.23
N PRO A 123 12.87 7.40 9.42
CA PRO A 123 12.20 8.45 8.66
C PRO A 123 11.49 9.45 9.57
N PRO A 124 11.37 10.73 9.16
CA PRO A 124 10.63 11.73 9.89
C PRO A 124 9.12 11.42 9.91
N VAL A 125 8.41 12.04 10.84
CA VAL A 125 6.94 11.95 10.90
C VAL A 125 6.35 12.45 9.59
N GLY A 126 5.39 11.71 9.03
CA GLY A 126 4.74 12.04 7.76
C GLY A 126 5.39 11.41 6.52
N TYR A 127 6.62 10.87 6.61
CA TYR A 127 7.31 10.25 5.46
C TYR A 127 6.43 9.25 4.69
N PHE A 128 5.73 8.37 5.40
CA PHE A 128 4.86 7.34 4.81
C PHE A 128 3.50 7.86 4.33
N SER A 129 3.07 9.02 4.81
CA SER A 129 1.80 9.65 4.42
C SER A 129 1.94 10.51 3.16
N LEU A 130 3.18 10.81 2.74
CA LEU A 130 3.44 11.54 1.51
C LEU A 130 3.14 10.65 0.30
N THR A 131 2.26 11.13 -0.58
CA THR A 131 2.08 10.55 -1.90
C THR A 131 3.35 10.74 -2.72
N ARG A 132 3.80 9.66 -3.37
CA ARG A 132 4.99 9.67 -4.22
C ARG A 132 4.68 9.03 -5.54
N VAL A 133 5.33 9.52 -6.59
CA VAL A 133 5.34 8.86 -7.88
C VAL A 133 6.34 7.72 -7.80
N HIS A 134 5.90 6.52 -8.16
CA HIS A 134 6.73 5.33 -8.22
C HIS A 134 6.89 4.93 -9.69
N HIS A 135 8.14 4.78 -10.13
CA HIS A 135 8.45 4.40 -11.51
C HIS A 135 8.43 2.89 -11.62
N THR A 136 7.63 2.38 -12.55
CA THR A 136 7.43 0.94 -12.77
C THR A 136 7.68 0.61 -14.23
N GLU A 137 8.31 -0.53 -14.50
CA GLU A 137 8.61 -0.99 -15.87
C GLU A 137 7.42 -1.73 -16.51
N ARG A 138 6.47 -2.18 -15.67
CA ARG A 138 5.30 -2.93 -16.12
C ARG A 138 4.35 -2.07 -16.96
N PRO A 139 3.68 -2.67 -17.96
CA PRO A 139 2.69 -1.94 -18.74
C PRO A 139 1.50 -1.56 -17.84
N LYS A 140 0.95 -0.36 -18.06
CA LYS A 140 -0.23 0.10 -17.35
C LYS A 140 -1.41 -0.84 -17.62
N HIS A 141 -2.07 -1.30 -16.56
CA HIS A 141 -3.25 -2.13 -16.71
C HIS A 141 -4.40 -1.34 -17.34
N THR A 142 -5.00 -1.89 -18.40
CA THR A 142 -6.22 -1.35 -19.00
C THR A 142 -7.38 -2.28 -18.68
N LEU A 143 -8.44 -1.73 -18.10
CA LEU A 143 -9.67 -2.49 -17.90
C LEU A 143 -10.25 -2.90 -19.26
N PRO A 144 -10.72 -4.15 -19.40
CA PRO A 144 -11.43 -4.55 -20.61
C PRO A 144 -12.65 -3.64 -20.79
N LYS A 145 -12.83 -3.08 -21.99
CA LYS A 145 -14.03 -2.34 -22.32
C LYS A 145 -15.21 -3.31 -22.24
N ILE A 146 -16.13 -3.05 -21.32
CA ILE A 146 -17.39 -3.77 -21.29
C ILE A 146 -18.12 -3.37 -22.58
N PRO A 147 -18.53 -4.33 -23.43
CA PRO A 147 -19.34 -4.01 -24.60
C PRO A 147 -20.68 -3.47 -24.11
N LEU A 148 -20.80 -2.16 -24.08
CA LEU A 148 -22.06 -1.49 -23.85
C LEU A 148 -22.83 -1.50 -25.17
N PRO A 149 -24.17 -1.69 -25.14
CA PRO A 149 -24.98 -1.43 -26.32
C PRO A 149 -24.77 0.03 -26.76
N ASP A 150 -24.82 0.27 -28.07
CA ASP A 150 -24.68 1.63 -28.60
C ASP A 150 -25.71 2.57 -27.95
N PRO A 151 -25.33 3.81 -27.61
CA PRO A 151 -26.27 4.79 -27.09
C PRO A 151 -27.46 4.96 -28.04
N ILE A 152 -28.66 4.99 -27.48
CA ILE A 152 -29.87 5.37 -28.24
C ILE A 152 -29.64 6.78 -28.78
N PRO A 153 -30.02 7.09 -30.05
CA PRO A 153 -29.87 8.42 -30.60
C PRO A 153 -30.56 9.47 -29.71
N ASP A 154 -29.90 10.62 -29.54
CA ASP A 154 -30.47 11.73 -28.80
C ASP A 154 -31.83 12.13 -29.40
N PRO A 155 -32.82 12.49 -28.57
CA PRO A 155 -34.06 13.04 -29.09
C PRO A 155 -33.76 14.28 -29.95
N PRO A 156 -34.54 14.54 -31.01
CA PRO A 156 -34.31 15.69 -31.85
C PRO A 156 -34.30 16.97 -31.01
N SER A 157 -33.30 17.85 -31.23
CA SER A 157 -33.21 19.11 -30.49
C SER A 157 -34.54 19.87 -30.57
N VAL A 158 -34.97 20.38 -29.41
CA VAL A 158 -36.18 21.17 -29.25
C VAL A 158 -35.90 22.68 -29.40
N GLU A 159 -34.65 23.05 -29.71
CA GLU A 159 -34.26 24.44 -29.96
C GLU A 159 -35.04 25.02 -31.13
N GLY A 160 -35.87 26.03 -30.83
CA GLY A 160 -36.75 26.70 -31.77
C GLY A 160 -38.23 26.29 -31.71
N ARG A 161 -38.58 25.16 -31.06
CA ARG A 161 -39.98 24.72 -30.91
C ARG A 161 -40.66 25.22 -29.63
N ILE A 162 -39.89 25.59 -28.61
CA ILE A 162 -40.42 26.11 -27.35
C ILE A 162 -40.54 27.64 -27.47
N PRO A 163 -41.76 28.22 -27.50
CA PRO A 163 -41.91 29.66 -27.44
C PRO A 163 -41.35 30.16 -26.11
N LYS A 164 -40.47 31.17 -26.14
CA LYS A 164 -39.97 31.82 -24.92
C LYS A 164 -41.18 32.30 -24.10
N HIS A 165 -41.28 31.88 -22.84
CA HIS A 165 -42.40 32.27 -21.99
C HIS A 165 -42.45 33.81 -21.87
N LYS A 166 -43.52 34.41 -22.40
CA LYS A 166 -43.65 35.87 -22.63
C LYS A 166 -43.56 36.71 -21.36
N TYR A 167 -43.79 36.11 -20.19
CA TYR A 167 -43.93 36.78 -18.90
C TYR A 167 -42.84 36.45 -17.89
N TRP A 168 -41.89 35.55 -18.20
CA TRP A 168 -40.81 35.25 -17.25
C TRP A 168 -39.60 36.14 -17.56
N PRO A 169 -39.28 37.15 -16.73
CA PRO A 169 -38.07 37.92 -16.92
C PRO A 169 -36.86 36.99 -16.77
N LYS A 170 -35.87 37.14 -17.65
CA LYS A 170 -34.54 36.57 -17.43
C LYS A 170 -34.01 37.19 -16.14
N ARG A 171 -34.19 36.52 -14.99
CA ARG A 171 -33.68 37.00 -13.70
C ARG A 171 -32.15 36.94 -13.74
N GLY A 172 -31.55 38.02 -14.21
CA GLY A 172 -30.18 38.43 -13.95
C GLY A 172 -30.10 39.39 -12.76
N LEU A 173 -30.79 39.08 -11.66
CA LEU A 173 -30.69 39.78 -10.38
C LEU A 173 -30.92 38.77 -9.25
N PHE A 174 -29.87 38.02 -8.93
CA PHE A 174 -29.60 37.54 -7.58
C PHE A 174 -28.09 37.72 -7.39
N SER A 175 -27.73 38.97 -7.07
CA SER A 175 -26.56 39.31 -6.26
C SER A 175 -26.99 39.35 -4.81
#